data_AF-A0A1E5LDA8-F1
#
_entry.id   AF-A0A1E5LDA8-F1
#
_cell.length_a   1.000
_cell.length_b   1.000
_cell.length_c   1.000
_cell.angle_alpha   90.00
_cell.angle_beta   90.00
_cell.angle_gamma   90.00
#
_symmetry.space_group_name_H-M   'P 1'
#
loop_
_entity.id
_entity.type
_entity.pdbx_description
1 polymer ?
#
loop_
_entity_poly.entity_id
_entity_poly.type
_entity_poly.pdbx_seq_one_letter_code
_entity_poly.pdbx_strand_id
1 'polypeptide(L)'
;MFVIYTFLVTLYGTRFDTSTIDKYDFDQEQELLFTIHKKMEENHFQLNSISISHREPWIIGLELTDQQIEPKAEANMKEIIYKILRSEEMKSIEIIKQFKVIIFENRND
;
A
#
# COMPACT_ATOMS: atom_id res chain seq x y z
N MET A 1 -13.92 21.48 -0.42
CA MET A 1 -12.78 20.86 -1.13
C MET A 1 -12.88 19.35 -0.91
N PHE A 2 -13.72 18.66 -1.68
CA PHE A 2 -14.18 17.28 -1.40
C PHE A 2 -14.07 16.34 -2.62
N VAL A 3 -13.42 16.81 -3.70
CA VAL A 3 -13.50 16.17 -5.05
C VAL A 3 -12.36 15.16 -5.29
N ILE A 4 -11.26 15.23 -4.53
CA ILE A 4 -10.12 14.31 -4.73
C ILE A 4 -10.30 12.99 -3.97
N TYR A 5 -10.99 13.00 -2.83
CA TYR A 5 -11.15 11.81 -1.97
C TYR A 5 -11.94 10.67 -2.63
N THR A 6 -12.83 10.98 -3.56
CA THR A 6 -13.70 9.99 -4.21
C THR A 6 -13.15 9.49 -5.55
N PHE A 7 -12.23 10.21 -6.19
CA PHE A 7 -11.81 9.87 -7.56
C PHE A 7 -10.88 8.64 -7.61
N LEU A 8 -10.08 8.40 -6.58
CA LEU A 8 -9.16 7.24 -6.50
C LEU A 8 -9.84 5.93 -6.08
N VAL A 9 -11.05 5.99 -5.49
CA VAL A 9 -11.80 4.80 -5.04
C VAL A 9 -12.66 4.21 -6.15
N THR A 10 -13.00 4.97 -7.20
CA THR A 10 -14.03 4.59 -8.18
C THR A 10 -13.50 3.74 -9.35
N LEU A 11 -12.19 3.51 -9.45
CA LEU A 11 -11.57 2.75 -10.55
C LEU A 11 -10.72 1.58 -10.01
N TYR A 12 -11.40 0.54 -9.51
CA TYR A 12 -10.85 -0.81 -9.30
C TYR A 12 -9.63 -0.95 -8.37
N GLY A 13 -9.64 -0.29 -7.21
CA GLY A 13 -8.60 -0.46 -6.19
C GLY A 13 -9.15 -1.02 -4.88
N THR A 14 -8.47 -2.01 -4.31
CA THR A 14 -8.75 -2.54 -2.96
C THR A 14 -8.05 -1.62 -1.95
N ARG A 15 -8.82 -0.98 -1.06
CA ARG A 15 -8.30 -0.15 0.05
C ARG A 15 -8.39 -0.93 1.34
N PHE A 16 -7.29 -0.98 2.09
CA PHE A 16 -7.27 -1.60 3.41
C PHE A 16 -7.40 -0.51 4.49
N ASP A 17 -8.47 -0.60 5.29
CA ASP A 17 -8.71 0.25 6.47
C ASP A 17 -8.58 -0.61 7.73
N THR A 18 -7.74 -0.18 8.65
CA THR A 18 -7.38 -0.92 9.88
C THR A 18 -8.56 -1.07 10.84
N SER A 19 -9.67 -0.35 10.64
CA SER A 19 -10.88 -0.43 11.46
C SER A 19 -11.75 -1.68 11.25
N THR A 20 -11.42 -2.55 10.28
CA THR A 20 -12.28 -3.67 9.84
C THR A 20 -11.70 -5.08 10.05
N ILE A 21 -10.64 -5.24 10.84
CA ILE A 21 -9.80 -6.46 10.94
C ILE A 21 -10.53 -7.73 11.44
N ASP A 22 -11.66 -7.63 12.14
CA ASP A 22 -12.20 -8.78 12.90
C ASP A 22 -13.06 -9.81 12.13
N LYS A 23 -13.33 -9.66 10.81
CA LYS A 23 -14.38 -10.48 10.15
C LYS A 23 -14.18 -10.99 8.71
N TYR A 24 -12.96 -11.08 8.15
CA TYR A 24 -12.81 -11.47 6.74
C TYR A 24 -11.91 -12.69 6.49
N ASP A 25 -12.36 -13.57 5.59
CA ASP A 25 -11.56 -14.51 4.82
C ASP A 25 -10.74 -13.65 3.85
N PHE A 26 -9.44 -13.49 4.10
CA PHE A 26 -8.62 -12.52 3.38
C PHE A 26 -8.40 -12.97 1.93
N ASP A 27 -8.84 -12.14 0.98
CA ASP A 27 -8.36 -12.24 -0.41
C ASP A 27 -6.84 -12.01 -0.43
N GLN A 28 -6.12 -12.62 -1.39
CA GLN A 28 -4.65 -12.57 -1.48
C GLN A 28 -4.13 -11.12 -1.54
N GLU A 29 -4.88 -10.23 -2.18
CA GLU A 29 -4.57 -8.80 -2.22
C GLU A 29 -4.66 -8.13 -0.86
N GLN A 30 -5.66 -8.49 -0.04
CA GLN A 30 -5.79 -7.94 1.30
C GLN A 30 -4.71 -8.50 2.22
N GLU A 31 -4.33 -9.77 2.07
CA GLU A 31 -3.19 -10.37 2.78
C GLU A 31 -1.86 -9.66 2.42
N LEU A 32 -1.65 -9.33 1.14
CA LEU A 32 -0.51 -8.54 0.70
C LEU A 32 -0.52 -7.14 1.32
N LEU A 33 -1.64 -6.42 1.26
CA LEU A 33 -1.77 -5.09 1.84
C LEU A 33 -1.55 -5.10 3.35
N PHE A 34 -2.11 -6.09 4.05
CA PHE A 34 -1.92 -6.29 5.48
C PHE A 34 -0.45 -6.60 5.83
N THR A 35 0.19 -7.46 5.05
CA THR A 35 1.61 -7.81 5.24
C THR A 35 2.50 -6.58 5.05
N ILE A 36 2.24 -5.77 4.02
CA ILE A 36 2.97 -4.52 3.80
C ILE A 36 2.72 -3.56 4.96
N HIS A 37 1.46 -3.37 5.37
CA HIS A 37 1.12 -2.49 6.48
C HIS A 37 1.88 -2.85 7.76
N LYS A 38 1.79 -4.12 8.17
CA LYS A 38 2.51 -4.63 9.34
C LYS A 38 4.02 -4.42 9.23
N LYS A 39 4.59 -4.65 8.03
CA LYS A 39 6.03 -4.46 7.83
C LYS A 39 6.45 -3.00 7.91
N MET A 40 5.60 -2.07 7.49
CA MET A 40 5.83 -0.63 7.64
C MET A 40 5.82 -0.22 9.11
N GLU A 41 4.87 -0.72 9.90
CA GLU A 41 4.82 -0.47 11.35
C GLU A 41 6.06 -1.02 12.07
N GLU A 42 6.50 -2.24 11.74
CA GLU A 42 7.75 -2.83 12.26
C GLU A 42 8.99 -1.98 11.96
N ASN A 43 8.94 -1.16 10.90
CA ASN A 43 10.02 -0.24 10.50
C ASN A 43 9.74 1.21 10.94
N HIS A 44 8.79 1.43 11.85
CA HIS A 44 8.41 2.73 12.41
C HIS A 44 7.78 3.72 11.40
N PHE A 45 7.24 3.23 10.29
CA PHE A 45 6.43 4.01 9.36
C PHE A 45 4.96 3.88 9.73
N GLN A 46 4.30 5.01 10.00
CA GLN A 46 2.87 5.05 10.30
C GLN A 46 2.10 5.40 9.03
N LEU A 47 1.25 4.48 8.57
CA LEU A 47 0.42 4.65 7.39
C LEU A 47 -0.97 5.15 7.78
N ASN A 48 -1.46 6.17 7.08
CA ASN A 48 -2.86 6.57 7.11
C ASN A 48 -3.71 5.63 6.26
N SER A 49 -3.19 5.21 5.10
CA SER A 49 -3.86 4.25 4.23
C SER A 49 -2.87 3.48 3.36
N ILE A 50 -3.28 2.29 2.93
CA ILE A 50 -2.61 1.51 1.89
C ILE A 50 -3.62 1.01 0.87
N SER A 51 -3.25 1.03 -0.40
CA SER A 51 -4.12 0.64 -1.50
C SER A 51 -3.34 -0.06 -2.61
N ILE A 52 -4.04 -0.90 -3.37
CA ILE A 52 -3.53 -1.49 -4.60
C ILE A 52 -4.49 -1.18 -5.75
N SER A 53 -3.93 -0.87 -6.92
CA SER A 53 -4.67 -0.69 -8.17
C SER A 53 -4.19 -1.69 -9.21
N HIS A 54 -5.15 -2.38 -9.84
CA HIS A 54 -4.91 -3.43 -10.83
C HIS A 54 -4.71 -2.93 -12.26
N ARG A 55 -4.57 -1.61 -12.45
CA ARG A 55 -4.25 -1.03 -13.76
C ARG A 55 -2.78 -1.24 -14.04
N GLU A 56 -2.40 -1.82 -15.17
CA GLU A 56 -0.98 -2.01 -15.50
C GLU A 56 -0.25 -0.67 -15.76
N PRO A 57 0.95 -0.46 -15.18
CA PRO A 57 1.60 -1.33 -14.18
C PRO A 57 0.89 -1.24 -12.83
N TRP A 58 0.70 -2.38 -12.15
CA TRP A 58 -0.01 -2.45 -10.88
C TRP A 58 0.60 -1.46 -9.87
N ILE A 59 -0.23 -0.72 -9.16
CA ILE A 59 0.23 0.38 -8.29
C ILE A 59 -0.07 0.05 -6.84
N ILE A 60 0.95 0.09 -5.99
CA ILE A 60 0.78 0.08 -4.53
C ILE A 60 0.97 1.50 -4.03
N GLY A 61 -0.11 2.08 -3.49
CA GLY A 61 -0.13 3.39 -2.88
C GLY A 61 0.02 3.30 -1.37
N LEU A 62 1.01 3.98 -0.82
CA LEU A 62 1.18 4.19 0.62
C LEU A 62 0.87 5.64 0.94
N GLU A 63 0.01 5.89 1.93
CA GLU A 63 -0.23 7.23 2.46
C GLU A 63 0.28 7.26 3.90
N LEU A 64 1.18 8.19 4.23
CA LEU A 64 1.78 8.29 5.57
C LEU A 64 1.04 9.30 6.46
N THR A 65 1.03 9.03 7.75
CA THR A 65 0.46 9.91 8.78
C THR A 65 1.50 10.96 9.16
N ASP A 66 1.37 12.18 8.60
CA ASP A 66 2.09 13.41 8.98
C ASP A 66 3.63 13.36 8.98
N GLN A 67 4.25 12.36 8.37
CA GLN A 67 5.70 12.28 8.21
C GLN A 67 6.16 12.96 6.91
N GLN A 68 7.08 13.92 7.04
CA GLN A 68 7.86 14.39 5.90
C GLN A 68 8.74 13.23 5.41
N ILE A 69 8.63 12.87 4.13
CA ILE A 69 9.34 11.71 3.59
C ILE A 69 10.76 12.14 3.23
N GLU A 70 11.73 11.72 4.03
CA GLU A 70 13.12 11.81 3.62
C GLU A 70 13.40 10.84 2.45
N PRO A 71 14.22 11.21 1.44
CA PRO A 71 14.54 10.31 0.32
C PRO A 71 15.09 8.95 0.74
N LYS A 72 15.82 8.90 1.88
CA LYS A 72 16.33 7.67 2.46
C LYS A 72 15.20 6.79 3.02
N ALA A 73 14.22 7.39 3.68
CA ALA A 73 13.02 6.70 4.16
C ALA A 73 12.19 6.19 2.99
N GLU A 74 12.00 7.01 1.94
CA GLU A 74 11.32 6.61 0.70
C GLU A 74 11.94 5.37 0.07
N ALA A 75 13.28 5.37 -0.07
CA ALA A 75 14.02 4.25 -0.60
C ALA A 75 13.85 2.98 0.25
N ASN A 76 13.92 3.11 1.58
CA ASN A 76 13.74 1.99 2.50
C ASN A 76 12.32 1.39 2.40
N MET A 77 11.28 2.23 2.38
CA MET A 77 9.89 1.78 2.21
C MET A 77 9.69 1.02 0.89
N LYS A 78 10.23 1.55 -0.21
CA LYS A 78 10.17 0.86 -1.50
C LYS A 78 10.90 -0.49 -1.44
N GLU A 79 12.07 -0.54 -0.83
CA GLU A 79 12.84 -1.78 -0.68
C GLU A 79 12.06 -2.85 0.11
N ILE A 80 11.40 -2.45 1.21
CA ILE A 80 10.55 -3.33 2.01
C ILE A 80 9.43 -3.93 1.15
N ILE A 81 8.71 -3.10 0.38
CA ILE A 81 7.63 -3.58 -0.49
C ILE A 81 8.16 -4.52 -1.56
N TYR A 82 9.26 -4.16 -2.22
CA TYR A 82 9.84 -5.03 -3.25
C TYR A 82 10.33 -6.36 -2.70
N LYS A 83 10.80 -6.42 -1.44
CA LYS A 83 11.13 -7.69 -0.78
C LYS A 83 9.89 -8.54 -0.54
N ILE A 84 8.78 -7.95 -0.06
CA ILE A 84 7.52 -8.65 0.16
C ILE A 84 6.99 -9.20 -1.17
N LEU A 85 6.94 -8.37 -2.22
CA LEU A 85 6.47 -8.78 -3.55
C LEU A 85 7.33 -9.88 -4.20
N ARG A 86 8.59 -10.03 -3.79
CA ARG A 86 9.50 -11.07 -4.29
C ARG A 86 9.56 -12.32 -3.41
N SER A 87 8.88 -12.31 -2.26
CA SER A 87 8.86 -13.44 -1.32
C SER A 87 8.12 -14.64 -1.92
N GLU A 88 8.48 -15.84 -1.48
CA GLU A 88 7.87 -17.08 -2.00
C GLU A 88 6.39 -17.19 -1.64
N GLU A 89 5.98 -16.58 -0.53
CA GLU A 89 4.59 -16.48 -0.06
C GLU A 89 3.72 -15.69 -1.05
N MET A 90 4.30 -14.70 -1.74
CA MET A 90 3.60 -13.80 -2.66
C MET A 90 3.77 -14.20 -4.14
N LYS A 91 4.54 -15.27 -4.46
CA LYS A 91 4.68 -15.82 -5.82
C LYS A 91 3.37 -16.46 -6.35
N SER A 92 2.41 -16.70 -5.46
CA SER A 92 1.09 -17.29 -5.74
C SER A 92 0.08 -16.29 -6.30
N ILE A 93 0.30 -14.99 -6.09
CA ILE A 93 -0.41 -13.93 -6.78
C ILE A 93 0.02 -14.03 -8.24
N GLU A 94 -0.91 -14.33 -9.15
CA GLU A 94 -0.68 -14.57 -10.60
C GLU A 94 -0.23 -13.30 -11.36
N ILE A 95 0.51 -12.42 -10.69
CA ILE A 95 0.97 -11.12 -11.14
C ILE A 95 2.38 -10.93 -10.64
N ILE A 96 3.38 -11.01 -11.53
CA ILE A 96 4.47 -10.04 -11.49
C ILE A 96 4.98 -9.82 -12.91
N LYS A 97 4.52 -8.76 -13.58
CA LYS A 97 5.34 -8.16 -14.64
C LYS A 97 5.82 -6.76 -14.30
N GLN A 98 4.99 -5.87 -13.74
CA GLN A 98 5.45 -4.53 -13.35
C GLN A 98 4.62 -3.97 -12.20
N PHE A 99 5.24 -3.77 -11.03
CA PHE A 99 4.67 -3.01 -9.92
C PHE A 99 5.34 -1.64 -9.81
N LYS A 100 4.53 -0.60 -9.59
CA LYS A 100 4.99 0.73 -9.22
C LYS A 100 4.54 1.03 -7.79
N VAL A 101 5.50 1.34 -6.92
CA VAL A 101 5.21 1.83 -5.57
C VAL A 101 5.18 3.35 -5.61
N ILE A 102 4.07 3.93 -5.14
CA ILE A 102 3.92 5.37 -4.99
C ILE A 102 3.65 5.68 -3.53
N ILE A 103 4.37 6.64 -2.99
CA ILE A 103 4.23 7.08 -1.60
C ILE A 103 3.69 8.50 -1.63
N PHE A 104 2.59 8.72 -0.92
CA PHE A 104 1.89 9.98 -0.83
C PHE A 104 2.09 10.55 0.57
N GLU A 105 2.41 11.84 0.61
CA GLU A 105 2.34 12.64 1.83
C GLU A 105 0.92 13.15 1.95
N ASN A 106 0.29 12.96 3.12
CA ASN A 106 -0.94 13.70 3.43
C ASN A 106 -0.56 15.15 3.72
N ARG A 107 -0.51 15.98 2.67
CA ARG A 107 -0.38 17.43 2.83
C ARG A 107 -1.79 17.96 3.11
N ASN A 108 -2.07 18.28 4.37
CA ASN A 108 -3.30 18.95 4.80
C ASN A 108 -3.45 20.40 4.27
N ASP A 109 -2.75 20.77 3.18
CA ASP A 109 -2.79 22.08 2.50
C ASP A 109 -3.70 22.05 1.26
#